data_AF-A0A848DT83-F1
#
_entry.id   AF-A0A848DT83-F1
#
_cell.length_a   1.000
_cell.length_b   1.000
_cell.length_c   1.000
_cell.angle_alpha   90.00
_cell.angle_beta   90.00
_cell.angle_gamma   90.00
#
_symmetry.space_group_name_H-M   'P 1'
#
loop_
_entity.id
_entity.type
_entity.pdbx_description
1 polymer ?
#
loop_
_entity_poly.entity_id
_entity_poly.type
_entity_poly.pdbx_seq_one_letter_code
_entity_poly.pdbx_strand_id
1 'polypeptide(L)'
;MKGRATAGRMPDLVSPMLAAPGELPAGPGWVVEFAWDGLRCIAYARPGRVRLLTVNERSVTSTFPELAVLGDKSPPRGMVLDGTVVALDDAGTPDRRLLVRRTATPRPSPALVAQVPVGFFVSDLLWLDGVSVLEAPYRRRRELIDALGLAEDPIVLSPSWPAREAEHVMQTAARYRLDGLYAKRLDALYQPGRRSPHWLRVPLRRTRQVVVGGWTPADPRRPHSVAALLLGVPGPDGLRYVGRVGLGSGPHRQTITDLVPDLLADSSPFAGRLPPAVEHDAVWALPRLVGRVEFREWTADGRLRLPAWRGLVAPEEVDDGLWDDAGTQDGPAEAGGMAEAVPAGDPAEAAPGPTAPGPTAPGPTTPGPTTAGLASVGPAAPGRAPRGASVAVPDTTRADSAAVDSAAVDSAAVDSAVADRTPADSAASDRDSTGLAVSGPAAPVTSPATDDVDTPPVPDGRSHAAEQAPPSWP
;
A
#
# COMPACT_ATOMS: atom_id res chain seq x y z
N MET A 1 22.62 22.40 6.82
CA MET A 1 23.73 22.48 5.84
C MET A 1 23.19 22.96 4.50
N LYS A 2 23.97 23.70 3.70
CA LYS A 2 23.61 24.04 2.31
C LYS A 2 24.11 22.91 1.39
N GLY A 3 23.20 22.13 0.80
CA GLY A 3 23.55 21.10 -0.19
C GLY A 3 24.18 21.72 -1.43
N ARG A 4 25.26 21.13 -1.97
CA ARG A 4 26.05 21.76 -3.04
C ARG A 4 25.55 21.36 -4.41
N ALA A 5 24.63 22.17 -4.93
CA ALA A 5 24.08 21.97 -6.27
C ALA A 5 25.20 22.01 -7.33
N THR A 6 25.37 20.92 -8.09
CA THR A 6 26.50 20.72 -9.01
C THR A 6 26.10 21.04 -10.45
N ALA A 7 26.78 22.00 -11.07
CA ALA A 7 26.52 22.41 -12.46
C ALA A 7 27.09 21.39 -13.47
N GLY A 8 26.37 21.12 -14.56
CA GLY A 8 26.80 20.20 -15.61
C GLY A 8 25.76 19.97 -16.70
N ARG A 9 26.04 19.03 -17.60
CA ARG A 9 25.07 18.56 -18.61
C ARG A 9 23.97 17.73 -17.92
N MET A 10 22.73 17.88 -18.38
CA MET A 10 21.60 17.05 -17.92
C MET A 10 21.91 15.56 -18.13
N PRO A 11 21.76 14.71 -17.08
CA PRO A 11 22.17 13.32 -17.14
C PRO A 11 21.34 12.52 -18.15
N ASP A 12 21.99 11.62 -18.89
CA ASP A 12 21.32 10.72 -19.83
C ASP A 12 20.60 9.55 -19.13
N LEU A 13 20.90 9.30 -17.85
CA LEU A 13 20.22 8.33 -16.98
C LEU A 13 20.43 8.73 -15.50
N VAL A 14 19.40 8.53 -14.68
CA VAL A 14 19.46 8.53 -13.21
C VAL A 14 18.68 7.31 -12.71
N SER A 15 19.35 6.37 -12.05
CA SER A 15 18.70 5.18 -11.49
C SER A 15 17.76 5.58 -10.33
N PRO A 16 16.48 5.14 -10.29
CA PRO A 16 15.55 5.60 -9.28
C PRO A 16 15.95 5.20 -7.85
N MET A 17 15.80 6.12 -6.89
CA MET A 17 15.87 5.83 -5.46
C MET A 17 14.71 4.91 -5.06
N LEU A 18 14.92 3.94 -4.17
CA LEU A 18 13.92 2.95 -3.79
C LEU A 18 13.47 3.13 -2.33
N ALA A 19 12.16 3.06 -2.09
CA ALA A 19 11.62 3.05 -0.74
C ALA A 19 11.99 1.75 0.00
N ALA A 20 12.38 1.83 1.26
CA ALA A 20 12.41 0.68 2.16
C ALA A 20 10.97 0.29 2.58
N PRO A 21 10.66 -0.99 2.87
CA PRO A 21 9.46 -1.31 3.64
C PRO A 21 9.59 -0.70 5.04
N GLY A 22 8.50 -0.19 5.60
CA GLY A 22 8.51 0.40 6.93
C GLY A 22 7.11 0.63 7.50
N GLU A 23 7.08 1.18 8.70
CA GLU A 23 5.87 1.63 9.38
C GLU A 23 5.85 3.16 9.40
N LEU A 24 4.77 3.78 9.91
CA LEU A 24 4.68 5.23 9.97
C LEU A 24 5.77 5.79 10.91
N PRO A 25 6.63 6.72 10.46
CA PRO A 25 7.71 7.22 11.30
C PRO A 25 7.17 8.18 12.37
N ALA A 26 7.49 7.90 13.63
CA ALA A 26 7.20 8.81 14.74
C ALA A 26 8.07 10.07 14.71
N GLY A 27 7.50 11.20 15.15
CA GLY A 27 8.21 12.45 15.35
C GLY A 27 8.28 13.39 14.13
N PRO A 28 8.89 14.58 14.30
CA PRO A 28 8.94 15.61 13.28
C PRO A 28 9.94 15.30 12.15
N GLY A 29 9.89 16.09 11.08
CA GLY A 29 10.84 16.01 9.96
C GLY A 29 10.45 15.04 8.84
N TRP A 30 9.28 14.41 8.93
CA TRP A 30 8.70 13.54 7.90
C TRP A 30 7.44 14.13 7.28
N VAL A 31 7.25 13.85 5.99
CA VAL A 31 5.96 13.99 5.29
C VAL A 31 5.50 12.65 4.75
N VAL A 32 4.21 12.50 4.48
CA VAL A 32 3.62 11.40 3.73
C VAL A 32 3.04 11.89 2.42
N GLU A 33 3.23 11.10 1.36
CA GLU A 33 2.54 11.18 0.08
C GLU A 33 1.71 9.91 -0.14
N PHE A 34 0.76 9.93 -1.07
CA PHE A 34 0.08 8.72 -1.51
C PHE A 34 1.03 7.72 -2.22
N ALA A 35 0.88 6.43 -1.94
CA ALA A 35 1.58 5.38 -2.71
C ALA A 35 0.78 5.00 -3.96
N TRP A 36 0.77 5.92 -4.93
CA TRP A 36 0.11 5.79 -6.24
C TRP A 36 0.44 4.45 -6.93
N ASP A 37 -0.58 3.61 -7.20
CA ASP A 37 -0.39 2.42 -8.04
C ASP A 37 -0.37 2.81 -9.52
N GLY A 38 0.83 2.92 -10.07
CA GLY A 38 1.02 3.20 -11.48
C GLY A 38 2.39 2.79 -12.00
N LEU A 39 2.78 3.34 -13.14
CA LEU A 39 4.06 3.10 -13.78
C LEU A 39 5.02 4.22 -13.41
N ARG A 40 5.87 3.96 -12.40
CA ARG A 40 6.92 4.90 -12.01
C ARG A 40 7.92 5.12 -13.15
N CYS A 41 8.10 6.38 -13.52
CA CYS A 41 8.94 6.84 -14.60
C CYS A 41 9.82 8.01 -14.17
N ILE A 42 11.05 8.04 -14.68
CA ILE A 42 11.87 9.26 -14.70
C ILE A 42 11.60 9.98 -16.02
N ALA A 43 11.06 11.19 -15.93
CA ALA A 43 10.79 12.06 -17.06
C ALA A 43 11.96 13.03 -17.26
N TYR A 44 12.56 13.01 -18.44
CA TYR A 44 13.65 13.88 -18.85
C TYR A 44 13.10 14.88 -19.86
N ALA A 45 12.98 16.14 -19.48
CA ALA A 45 12.40 17.20 -20.30
C ALA A 45 13.47 18.23 -20.70
N ARG A 46 13.35 18.70 -21.95
CA ARG A 46 14.03 19.87 -22.52
C ARG A 46 13.02 20.58 -23.44
N PRO A 47 13.25 21.86 -23.80
CA PRO A 47 12.41 22.57 -24.77
C PRO A 47 12.06 21.72 -26.00
N GLY A 48 10.76 21.48 -26.21
CA GLY A 48 10.22 20.68 -27.32
C GLY A 48 10.59 19.18 -27.34
N ARG A 49 11.16 18.61 -26.26
CA ARG A 49 11.54 17.18 -26.21
C ARG A 49 11.44 16.55 -24.83
N VAL A 50 10.58 15.55 -24.73
CA VAL A 50 10.42 14.69 -23.54
C VAL A 50 10.96 13.28 -23.81
N ARG A 51 11.45 12.61 -22.76
CA ARG A 51 11.70 11.16 -22.72
C ARG A 51 11.28 10.62 -21.36
N LEU A 52 10.38 9.64 -21.33
CA LEU A 52 10.05 8.86 -20.13
C LEU A 52 10.74 7.50 -20.16
N LEU A 53 11.51 7.19 -19.11
CA LEU A 53 12.05 5.86 -18.84
C LEU A 53 11.36 5.26 -17.61
N THR A 54 11.03 3.97 -17.64
CA THR A 54 10.56 3.26 -16.44
C THR A 54 11.71 2.98 -15.46
N VAL A 55 11.39 2.42 -14.29
CA VAL A 55 12.40 1.96 -13.31
C VAL A 55 13.38 0.90 -13.85
N ASN A 56 13.03 0.22 -14.94
CA ASN A 56 13.88 -0.75 -15.65
C ASN A 56 14.42 -0.16 -16.97
N GLU A 57 14.56 1.17 -17.04
CA GLU A 57 15.21 1.94 -18.12
C GLU A 57 14.55 1.86 -19.52
N ARG A 58 13.51 1.04 -19.68
CA ARG A 58 12.68 0.96 -20.89
C ARG A 58 12.01 2.32 -21.16
N SER A 59 12.19 2.85 -22.37
CA SER A 59 11.43 4.00 -22.84
C SER A 59 9.95 3.66 -22.99
N VAL A 60 9.09 4.50 -22.40
CA VAL A 60 7.63 4.49 -22.58
C VAL A 60 7.11 5.83 -23.11
N THR A 61 8.02 6.68 -23.59
CA THR A 61 7.73 8.02 -24.12
C THR A 61 6.60 8.02 -25.16
N SER A 62 6.62 7.09 -26.12
CA SER A 62 5.57 7.01 -27.16
C SER A 62 4.28 6.32 -26.70
N THR A 63 4.28 5.71 -25.51
CA THR A 63 3.05 5.19 -24.89
C THR A 63 2.20 6.36 -24.39
N PHE A 64 2.80 7.45 -23.93
CA PHE A 64 2.11 8.60 -23.31
C PHE A 64 2.40 9.91 -24.06
N PRO A 65 1.98 10.08 -25.32
CA PRO A 65 2.17 11.31 -26.09
C PRO A 65 1.60 12.57 -25.40
N GLU A 66 0.56 12.43 -24.58
CA GLU A 66 -0.03 13.49 -23.76
C GLU A 66 0.97 14.13 -22.78
N LEU A 67 2.04 13.42 -22.38
CA LEU A 67 3.08 13.94 -21.49
C LEU A 67 4.16 14.76 -22.23
N ALA A 68 3.99 15.03 -23.54
CA ALA A 68 4.88 15.89 -24.32
C ALA A 68 4.93 17.34 -23.79
N VAL A 69 3.86 17.83 -23.16
CA VAL A 69 3.75 19.18 -22.58
C VAL A 69 4.80 19.50 -21.50
N LEU A 70 5.40 18.46 -20.88
CA LEU A 70 6.58 18.62 -20.02
C LEU A 70 7.78 19.26 -20.73
N GLY A 71 7.86 19.13 -22.06
CA GLY A 71 8.88 19.74 -22.90
C GLY A 71 8.63 21.21 -23.16
N ASP A 72 7.37 21.65 -23.17
CA ASP A 72 6.98 23.04 -23.39
C ASP A 72 7.06 23.84 -22.08
N LYS A 73 6.68 23.21 -20.96
CA LYS A 73 6.93 23.68 -19.58
C LYS A 73 8.41 23.56 -19.14
N SER A 74 9.33 23.23 -20.04
CA SER A 74 10.72 22.93 -19.68
C SER A 74 11.61 24.19 -19.61
N PRO A 75 12.39 24.38 -18.54
CA PRO A 75 13.44 25.41 -18.49
C PRO A 75 14.47 25.26 -19.62
N PRO A 76 15.19 26.34 -20.01
CA PRO A 76 16.05 26.37 -21.21
C PRO A 76 17.09 25.24 -21.30
N ARG A 77 17.66 24.80 -20.17
CA ARG A 77 18.62 23.69 -20.12
C ARG A 77 17.98 22.35 -19.77
N GLY A 78 16.71 22.36 -19.34
CA GLY A 78 15.88 21.18 -19.06
C GLY A 78 15.51 20.98 -17.58
N MET A 79 14.83 19.86 -17.33
CA MET A 79 14.58 19.32 -16.00
C MET A 79 14.48 17.78 -16.01
N VAL A 80 14.70 17.14 -14.86
CA VAL A 80 14.50 15.69 -14.68
C VAL A 80 13.65 15.44 -13.45
N LEU A 81 12.50 14.78 -13.65
CA LEU A 81 11.46 14.54 -12.63
C LEU A 81 11.30 13.04 -12.35
N ASP A 82 10.99 12.69 -11.10
CA ASP A 82 10.66 11.32 -10.65
C ASP A 82 9.19 11.28 -10.25
N GLY A 83 8.38 10.46 -10.92
CA GLY A 83 6.94 10.42 -10.70
C GLY A 83 6.29 9.14 -11.19
N THR A 84 4.98 9.05 -11.01
CA THR A 84 4.19 7.86 -11.37
C THR A 84 3.14 8.22 -12.41
N VAL A 85 3.15 7.53 -13.56
CA VAL A 85 2.04 7.60 -14.52
C VAL A 85 0.92 6.69 -14.00
N VAL A 86 -0.23 7.27 -13.67
CA VAL A 86 -1.40 6.58 -13.12
C VAL A 86 -2.53 6.71 -14.14
N ALA A 87 -3.22 5.61 -14.47
CA ALA A 87 -4.46 5.67 -15.25
C ALA A 87 -5.65 5.83 -14.31
N LEU A 88 -6.58 6.70 -14.69
CA LEU A 88 -7.78 7.02 -13.91
C LEU A 88 -9.01 6.42 -14.60
N ASP A 89 -10.01 6.03 -13.80
CA ASP A 89 -11.36 5.71 -14.28
C ASP A 89 -12.20 6.99 -14.46
N ASP A 90 -13.44 6.83 -14.95
CA ASP A 90 -14.35 7.94 -15.25
C ASP A 90 -14.77 8.77 -14.01
N ALA A 91 -14.43 8.29 -12.80
CA ALA A 91 -14.60 8.98 -11.52
C ALA A 91 -13.26 9.51 -10.95
N GLY A 92 -12.24 9.70 -11.80
CA GLY A 92 -10.92 10.21 -11.43
C GLY A 92 -10.12 9.27 -10.52
N THR A 93 -10.60 8.05 -10.25
CA THR A 93 -9.97 7.15 -9.29
C THR A 93 -8.95 6.25 -9.98
N PRO A 94 -7.78 5.99 -9.40
CA PRO A 94 -6.79 5.08 -9.98
C PRO A 94 -7.35 3.67 -10.27
N ASP A 95 -7.14 3.16 -11.49
CA ASP A 95 -7.29 1.74 -11.81
C ASP A 95 -6.07 1.18 -12.56
N ARG A 96 -5.41 0.21 -11.92
CA ARG A 96 -4.28 -0.51 -12.48
C ARG A 96 -4.63 -1.31 -13.74
N ARG A 97 -5.87 -1.78 -13.88
CA ARG A 97 -6.34 -2.53 -15.06
C ARG A 97 -6.34 -1.65 -16.30
N LEU A 98 -6.82 -0.42 -16.16
CA LEU A 98 -6.79 0.59 -17.22
C LEU A 98 -5.33 0.90 -17.63
N LEU A 99 -4.41 1.04 -16.67
CA LEU A 99 -2.99 1.24 -16.99
C LEU A 99 -2.34 0.05 -17.70
N VAL A 100 -2.75 -1.19 -17.41
CA VAL A 100 -2.31 -2.38 -18.15
C VAL A 100 -2.83 -2.35 -19.59
N ARG A 101 -4.11 -2.04 -19.81
CA ARG A 101 -4.69 -1.81 -21.15
C ARG A 101 -3.92 -0.71 -21.90
N ARG A 102 -3.64 0.41 -21.23
CA ARG A 102 -2.93 1.60 -21.75
C ARG A 102 -1.48 1.31 -22.16
N THR A 103 -0.80 0.40 -21.46
CA THR A 103 0.63 0.08 -21.66
C THR A 103 0.89 -1.14 -22.55
N ALA A 104 -0.15 -1.93 -22.86
CA ALA A 104 -0.08 -3.02 -23.84
C ALA A 104 0.24 -2.52 -25.27
N THR A 105 -0.12 -1.28 -25.61
CA THR A 105 0.13 -0.67 -26.93
C THR A 105 1.24 0.40 -26.83
N PRO A 106 2.45 0.19 -27.41
CA PRO A 106 3.58 1.13 -27.32
C PRO A 106 3.39 2.48 -28.03
N ARG A 107 2.36 2.60 -28.87
CA ARG A 107 1.88 3.81 -29.53
C ARG A 107 0.34 3.73 -29.60
N PRO A 108 -0.40 4.34 -28.67
CA PRO A 108 -1.87 4.29 -28.66
C PRO A 108 -2.45 5.00 -29.88
N SER A 109 -3.67 4.64 -30.26
CA SER A 109 -4.51 5.53 -31.08
C SER A 109 -5.05 6.68 -30.21
N PRO A 110 -5.38 7.85 -30.78
CA PRO A 110 -5.99 8.95 -30.01
C PRO A 110 -7.26 8.52 -29.24
N ALA A 111 -8.05 7.60 -29.81
CA ALA A 111 -9.21 7.02 -29.12
C ALA A 111 -8.83 6.21 -27.87
N LEU A 112 -7.69 5.51 -27.84
CA LEU A 112 -7.22 4.80 -26.64
C LEU A 112 -6.61 5.76 -25.60
N VAL A 113 -6.08 6.91 -26.03
CA VAL A 113 -5.66 7.99 -25.09
C VAL A 113 -6.89 8.58 -24.41
N ALA A 114 -7.92 8.95 -25.20
CA ALA A 114 -9.15 9.53 -24.66
C ALA A 114 -9.96 8.57 -23.78
N GLN A 115 -9.99 7.27 -24.10
CA GLN A 115 -10.69 6.24 -23.31
C GLN A 115 -9.94 5.78 -22.06
N VAL A 116 -8.68 6.19 -21.87
CA VAL A 116 -7.89 5.86 -20.68
C VAL A 116 -6.95 7.04 -20.39
N PRO A 117 -7.47 8.11 -19.76
CA PRO A 117 -6.65 9.24 -19.34
C PRO A 117 -5.61 8.81 -18.32
N VAL A 118 -4.49 9.53 -18.28
CA VAL A 118 -3.42 9.31 -17.29
C VAL A 118 -2.96 10.63 -16.70
N GLY A 119 -2.69 10.63 -15.40
CA GLY A 119 -1.94 11.69 -14.72
C GLY A 119 -0.48 11.28 -14.52
N PHE A 120 0.46 12.19 -14.69
CA PHE A 120 1.85 12.03 -14.25
C PHE A 120 2.05 12.71 -12.90
N PHE A 121 2.00 11.91 -11.84
CA PHE A 121 2.12 12.33 -10.45
C PHE A 121 3.60 12.54 -10.09
N VAL A 122 4.07 13.79 -10.24
CA VAL A 122 5.44 14.23 -9.95
C VAL A 122 5.68 14.17 -8.45
N SER A 123 6.74 13.47 -8.02
CA SER A 123 7.03 13.17 -6.62
C SER A 123 8.45 13.58 -6.16
N ASP A 124 9.36 13.86 -7.10
CA ASP A 124 10.68 14.41 -6.82
C ASP A 124 11.29 15.10 -8.06
N LEU A 125 12.30 15.94 -7.84
CA LEU A 125 13.06 16.68 -8.85
C LEU A 125 14.54 16.33 -8.69
N LEU A 126 15.16 15.88 -9.77
CA LEU A 126 16.51 15.30 -9.75
C LEU A 126 17.55 16.26 -10.33
N TRP A 127 17.15 17.08 -11.29
CA TRP A 127 18.00 18.03 -12.01
C TRP A 127 17.17 19.20 -12.56
N LEU A 128 17.70 20.42 -12.52
CA LEU A 128 17.02 21.64 -12.95
C LEU A 128 18.01 22.64 -13.59
N ASP A 129 17.67 23.14 -14.78
CA ASP A 129 18.32 24.23 -15.52
C ASP A 129 19.87 24.30 -15.46
N GLY A 130 20.53 23.17 -15.70
CA GLY A 130 22.00 23.07 -15.70
C GLY A 130 22.59 22.49 -14.42
N VAL A 131 21.77 22.13 -13.44
CA VAL A 131 22.22 21.86 -12.06
C VAL A 131 21.60 20.58 -11.49
N SER A 132 22.44 19.70 -10.95
CA SER A 132 22.01 18.55 -10.14
C SER A 132 21.50 19.00 -8.78
N VAL A 133 20.30 18.55 -8.41
CA VAL A 133 19.69 18.81 -7.10
C VAL A 133 19.59 17.58 -6.21
N LEU A 134 20.23 16.47 -6.59
CA LEU A 134 20.27 15.22 -5.81
C LEU A 134 20.82 15.44 -4.38
N GLU A 135 21.81 16.32 -4.24
CA GLU A 135 22.41 16.75 -2.97
C GLU A 135 21.61 17.84 -2.22
N ALA A 136 20.47 18.28 -2.74
CA ALA A 136 19.54 19.12 -1.99
C ALA A 136 18.62 18.26 -1.11
N PRO A 137 18.31 18.66 0.14
CA PRO A 137 17.28 18.01 0.96
C PRO A 137 15.93 17.94 0.27
N TYR A 138 15.13 16.90 0.53
CA TYR A 138 13.83 16.70 -0.11
C TYR A 138 12.93 17.94 -0.04
N ARG A 139 12.88 18.64 1.11
CA ARG A 139 12.13 19.90 1.24
C ARG A 139 12.52 20.91 0.15
N ARG A 140 13.81 21.09 -0.11
CA ARG A 140 14.30 22.04 -1.13
C ARG A 140 14.04 21.55 -2.55
N ARG A 141 14.08 20.24 -2.80
CA ARG A 141 13.67 19.66 -4.10
C ARG A 141 12.18 19.91 -4.34
N ARG A 142 11.35 19.79 -3.30
CA ARG A 142 9.91 20.09 -3.34
C ARG A 142 9.61 21.56 -3.58
N GLU A 143 10.21 22.48 -2.82
CA GLU A 143 10.12 23.94 -3.04
C GLU A 143 10.42 24.34 -4.50
N LEU A 144 11.37 23.65 -5.16
CA LEU A 144 11.72 23.87 -6.56
C LEU A 144 10.72 23.27 -7.56
N ILE A 145 9.99 22.19 -7.21
CA ILE A 145 8.90 21.64 -8.03
C ILE A 145 7.70 22.59 -8.01
N ASP A 146 7.30 23.04 -6.82
CA ASP A 146 6.12 23.89 -6.67
C ASP A 146 6.36 25.26 -7.35
N ALA A 147 7.58 25.79 -7.28
CA ALA A 147 8.00 27.03 -7.96
C ALA A 147 8.11 26.93 -9.49
N LEU A 148 8.03 25.74 -10.10
CA LEU A 148 8.02 25.57 -11.56
C LEU A 148 6.64 25.72 -12.19
N GLY A 149 5.55 25.79 -11.40
CA GLY A 149 4.19 25.97 -11.94
C GLY A 149 3.72 24.83 -12.85
N LEU A 150 4.20 23.60 -12.60
CA LEU A 150 3.94 22.47 -13.50
C LEU A 150 2.51 21.92 -13.40
N ALA A 151 1.79 22.21 -12.31
CA ALA A 151 0.46 21.67 -12.02
C ALA A 151 -0.61 22.17 -13.03
N GLU A 152 -0.88 21.34 -14.03
CA GLU A 152 -1.87 21.52 -15.09
C GLU A 152 -1.99 20.16 -15.80
N ASP A 153 -3.20 19.68 -16.08
CA ASP A 153 -3.39 18.32 -16.61
C ASP A 153 -2.63 18.11 -17.93
N PRO A 154 -2.00 16.94 -18.13
CA PRO A 154 -1.99 15.73 -17.27
C PRO A 154 -0.91 15.71 -16.16
N ILE A 155 -0.28 16.83 -15.80
CA ILE A 155 0.80 16.89 -14.81
C ILE A 155 0.24 17.23 -13.41
N VAL A 156 0.27 16.24 -12.52
CA VAL A 156 -0.16 16.41 -11.12
C VAL A 156 1.07 16.47 -10.22
N LEU A 157 1.12 17.44 -9.29
CA LEU A 157 2.14 17.44 -8.25
C LEU A 157 1.65 16.59 -7.07
N SER A 158 2.31 15.46 -6.80
CA SER A 158 1.93 14.50 -5.75
C SER A 158 1.75 15.22 -4.41
N PRO A 159 0.55 15.28 -3.81
CA PRO A 159 0.32 16.04 -2.58
C PRO A 159 1.04 15.38 -1.39
N SER A 160 1.56 16.20 -0.47
CA SER A 160 2.33 15.76 0.68
C SER A 160 1.88 16.44 1.97
N TRP A 161 1.67 15.66 3.03
CA TRP A 161 1.21 16.13 4.35
C TRP A 161 2.26 15.86 5.44
N PRO A 162 2.33 16.64 6.53
CA PRO A 162 3.10 16.28 7.73
C PRO A 162 2.74 14.88 8.25
N ALA A 163 3.73 14.08 8.66
CA ALA A 163 3.49 12.69 9.07
C ALA A 163 2.51 12.52 10.26
N ARG A 164 2.32 13.56 11.08
CA ARG A 164 1.28 13.63 12.14
C ARG A 164 -0.17 13.56 11.64
N GLU A 165 -0.41 13.86 10.35
CA GLU A 165 -1.74 13.82 9.73
C GLU A 165 -1.98 12.50 8.97
N ALA A 166 -0.99 11.60 8.98
CA ALA A 166 -0.96 10.43 8.10
C ALA A 166 -2.08 9.41 8.35
N GLU A 167 -2.73 9.40 9.51
CA GLU A 167 -3.89 8.54 9.77
C GLU A 167 -5.09 8.97 8.92
N HIS A 168 -5.39 10.27 8.87
CA HIS A 168 -6.43 10.83 7.97
C HIS A 168 -6.04 10.66 6.49
N VAL A 169 -4.76 10.81 6.15
CA VAL A 169 -4.27 10.55 4.78
C VAL A 169 -4.38 9.06 4.44
N MET A 170 -4.16 8.14 5.38
CA MET A 170 -4.33 6.69 5.19
C MET A 170 -5.81 6.30 5.00
N GLN A 171 -6.73 6.93 5.75
CA GLN A 171 -8.17 6.80 5.52
C GLN A 171 -8.56 7.30 4.12
N THR A 172 -8.01 8.43 3.69
CA THR A 172 -8.23 8.97 2.33
C THR A 172 -7.65 8.05 1.25
N ALA A 173 -6.46 7.48 1.48
CA ALA A 173 -5.84 6.50 0.60
C ALA A 173 -6.72 5.24 0.44
N ALA A 174 -7.35 4.78 1.52
CA ALA A 174 -8.27 3.65 1.48
C ALA A 174 -9.49 3.91 0.58
N ARG A 175 -10.08 5.12 0.65
CA ARG A 175 -11.21 5.54 -0.20
C ARG A 175 -10.85 5.56 -1.70
N TYR A 176 -9.67 6.09 -2.04
CA TYR A 176 -9.15 6.05 -3.43
C TYR A 176 -8.53 4.68 -3.82
N ARG A 177 -8.83 3.61 -3.08
CA ARG A 177 -8.39 2.23 -3.33
C ARG A 177 -6.85 2.06 -3.43
N LEU A 178 -6.09 2.95 -2.78
CA LEU A 178 -4.63 2.98 -2.83
C LEU A 178 -3.97 1.97 -1.88
N ASP A 179 -2.76 1.53 -2.26
CA ASP A 179 -2.05 0.43 -1.60
C ASP A 179 -1.24 0.86 -0.35
N GLY A 180 -1.33 2.14 0.04
CA GLY A 180 -0.67 2.74 1.20
C GLY A 180 -0.15 4.16 0.99
N LEU A 181 0.83 4.55 1.80
CA LEU A 181 1.53 5.84 1.76
C LEU A 181 3.04 5.67 1.53
N TYR A 182 3.68 6.73 1.06
CA TYR A 182 5.12 6.91 1.06
C TYR A 182 5.53 7.97 2.09
N ALA A 183 6.23 7.58 3.17
CA ALA A 183 6.83 8.55 4.08
C ALA A 183 8.21 8.98 3.56
N LYS A 184 8.48 10.28 3.43
CA LYS A 184 9.77 10.85 2.99
C LYS A 184 10.32 11.80 4.07
N ARG A 185 11.61 11.70 4.39
CA ARG A 185 12.24 12.58 5.39
C ARG A 185 12.72 13.89 4.74
N LEU A 186 12.29 15.02 5.29
CA LEU A 186 12.45 16.36 4.72
C LEU A 186 13.90 16.81 4.54
N ASP A 187 14.81 16.31 5.37
CA ASP A 187 16.25 16.59 5.35
C ASP A 187 17.01 15.72 4.33
N ALA A 188 16.41 14.64 3.82
CA ALA A 188 17.13 13.58 3.12
C ALA A 188 17.47 13.93 1.67
N LEU A 189 18.68 13.55 1.27
CA LEU A 189 19.17 13.64 -0.11
C LEU A 189 18.55 12.55 -0.98
N TYR A 190 18.49 12.77 -2.30
CA TYR A 190 18.11 11.71 -3.23
C TYR A 190 19.27 10.73 -3.39
N GLN A 191 19.00 9.42 -3.37
CA GLN A 191 20.02 8.37 -3.39
C GLN A 191 19.80 7.45 -4.61
N PRO A 192 20.35 7.78 -5.80
CA PRO A 192 20.09 7.03 -7.03
C PRO A 192 20.40 5.54 -6.90
N GLY A 193 19.48 4.69 -7.36
CA GLY A 193 19.60 3.22 -7.32
C GLY A 193 19.63 2.59 -5.92
N ARG A 194 19.59 3.37 -4.84
CA ARG A 194 19.68 2.86 -3.46
C ARG A 194 18.30 2.68 -2.85
N ARG A 195 18.10 1.56 -2.14
CA ARG A 195 17.02 1.44 -1.16
C ARG A 195 17.39 2.23 0.09
N SER A 196 16.53 3.15 0.51
CA SER A 196 16.85 4.13 1.54
C SER A 196 15.91 4.03 2.75
N PRO A 197 16.41 4.10 4.00
CA PRO A 197 15.57 4.23 5.19
C PRO A 197 14.98 5.63 5.37
N HIS A 198 15.22 6.57 4.44
CA HIS A 198 14.65 7.92 4.46
C HIS A 198 13.45 8.10 3.51
N TRP A 199 13.10 7.03 2.80
CA TRP A 199 11.86 6.90 2.05
C TRP A 199 11.25 5.54 2.40
N LEU A 200 10.13 5.52 3.12
CA LEU A 200 9.45 4.31 3.57
C LEU A 200 8.17 4.10 2.74
N ARG A 201 7.92 2.86 2.31
CA ARG A 201 6.59 2.42 1.85
C ARG A 201 5.85 1.89 3.07
N VAL A 202 4.85 2.64 3.51
CA VAL A 202 3.96 2.30 4.61
C VAL A 202 2.69 1.73 3.99
N PRO A 203 2.48 0.40 3.97
CA PRO A 203 1.33 -0.20 3.30
C PRO A 203 0.02 0.20 3.99
N LEU A 204 -1.08 0.27 3.22
CA LEU A 204 -2.42 0.32 3.80
C LEU A 204 -2.67 -1.00 4.54
N ARG A 205 -2.79 -0.91 5.87
CA ARG A 205 -3.00 -2.03 6.78
C ARG A 205 -4.44 -1.97 7.29
N ARG A 206 -5.36 -2.63 6.59
CA ARG A 206 -6.72 -2.80 7.09
C ARG A 206 -6.65 -3.74 8.30
N THR A 207 -7.36 -3.40 9.37
CA THR A 207 -7.39 -4.19 10.61
C THR A 207 -8.85 -4.47 10.96
N ARG A 208 -9.17 -5.70 11.35
CA ARG A 208 -10.51 -6.07 11.84
C ARG A 208 -10.40 -7.03 13.02
N GLN A 209 -11.43 -7.05 13.85
CA GLN A 209 -11.65 -8.14 14.79
C GLN A 209 -12.27 -9.33 14.04
N VAL A 210 -11.94 -10.54 14.46
CA VAL A 210 -12.45 -11.80 13.90
C VAL A 210 -12.63 -12.83 15.01
N VAL A 211 -13.63 -13.68 14.87
CA VAL A 211 -13.87 -14.82 15.77
C VAL A 211 -13.15 -16.05 15.23
N VAL A 212 -12.48 -16.80 16.11
CA VAL A 212 -11.89 -18.09 15.77
C VAL A 212 -12.98 -19.16 15.78
N GLY A 213 -13.29 -19.73 14.61
CA GLY A 213 -14.24 -20.85 14.47
C GLY A 213 -13.59 -22.23 14.36
N GLY A 214 -12.26 -22.29 14.39
CA GLY A 214 -11.50 -23.53 14.31
C GLY A 214 -10.04 -23.29 13.96
N TRP A 215 -9.30 -24.36 13.69
CA TRP A 215 -7.92 -24.32 13.21
C TRP A 215 -7.59 -25.52 12.32
N THR A 216 -6.56 -25.39 11.49
CA THR A 216 -5.90 -26.53 10.86
C THR A 216 -4.69 -26.97 11.71
N PRO A 217 -4.55 -28.26 12.06
CA PRO A 217 -3.37 -28.77 12.76
C PRO A 217 -2.07 -28.62 11.95
N ALA A 218 -0.93 -28.58 12.65
CA ALA A 218 0.41 -28.63 12.09
C ALA A 218 0.89 -30.07 11.85
N ASP A 219 0.30 -31.01 12.58
CA ASP A 219 0.45 -32.45 12.43
C ASP A 219 -0.96 -33.06 12.56
N PRO A 220 -1.53 -33.66 11.51
CA PRO A 220 -2.87 -34.26 11.57
C PRO A 220 -3.03 -35.36 12.64
N ARG A 221 -1.92 -35.94 13.15
CA ARG A 221 -1.96 -36.90 14.26
C ARG A 221 -2.05 -36.24 15.65
N ARG A 222 -1.91 -34.92 15.72
CA ARG A 222 -1.98 -34.11 16.95
C ARG A 222 -2.94 -32.95 16.71
N PRO A 223 -4.27 -33.18 16.79
CA PRO A 223 -5.28 -32.18 16.43
C PRO A 223 -5.15 -30.87 17.22
N HIS A 224 -4.63 -30.91 18.44
CA HIS A 224 -4.38 -29.71 19.25
C HIS A 224 -3.20 -28.83 18.77
N SER A 225 -2.37 -29.31 17.83
CA SER A 225 -1.18 -28.59 17.38
C SER A 225 -1.50 -27.50 16.36
N VAL A 226 -1.99 -26.34 16.80
CA VAL A 226 -2.45 -25.26 15.89
C VAL A 226 -1.37 -24.83 14.89
N ALA A 227 -1.67 -24.79 13.59
CA ALA A 227 -0.83 -24.17 12.55
C ALA A 227 -1.41 -22.85 12.03
N ALA A 228 -2.70 -22.86 11.72
CA ALA A 228 -3.44 -21.72 11.21
C ALA A 228 -4.86 -21.69 11.77
N LEU A 229 -5.38 -20.51 12.05
CA LEU A 229 -6.74 -20.29 12.52
C LEU A 229 -7.70 -20.15 11.36
N LEU A 230 -8.91 -20.69 11.53
CA LEU A 230 -10.07 -20.47 10.67
C LEU A 230 -10.86 -19.30 11.24
N LEU A 231 -11.01 -18.26 10.43
CA LEU A 231 -11.52 -16.96 10.85
C LEU A 231 -12.93 -16.73 10.34
N GLY A 232 -13.78 -16.24 11.24
CA GLY A 232 -15.14 -15.83 10.93
C GLY A 232 -15.45 -14.41 11.38
N VAL A 233 -16.49 -13.85 10.79
CA VAL A 233 -17.20 -12.67 11.30
C VAL A 233 -18.61 -13.12 11.69
N PRO A 234 -19.17 -12.69 12.83
CA PRO A 234 -20.55 -13.02 13.21
C PRO A 234 -21.57 -12.67 12.12
N GLY A 235 -22.68 -13.41 12.13
CA GLY A 235 -23.79 -13.26 11.20
C GLY A 235 -25.02 -14.02 11.72
N PRO A 236 -26.19 -13.83 11.09
CA PRO A 236 -27.46 -14.38 11.58
C PRO A 236 -27.46 -15.93 11.66
N ASP A 237 -26.82 -16.58 10.69
CA ASP A 237 -26.77 -18.05 10.58
C ASP A 237 -25.48 -18.67 11.16
N GLY A 238 -24.72 -17.91 11.98
CA GLY A 238 -23.41 -18.30 12.50
C GLY A 238 -22.24 -17.54 11.88
N LEU A 239 -21.02 -18.04 12.03
CA LEU A 239 -19.82 -17.35 11.55
C LEU A 239 -19.70 -17.39 10.02
N ARG A 240 -19.71 -16.24 9.35
CA ARG A 240 -19.32 -16.15 7.94
C ARG A 240 -17.81 -16.32 7.80
N TYR A 241 -17.36 -17.36 7.09
CA TYR A 241 -15.93 -17.66 6.94
C TYR A 241 -15.20 -16.61 6.07
N VAL A 242 -14.29 -15.85 6.69
CA VAL A 242 -13.50 -14.78 6.04
C VAL A 242 -12.07 -15.19 5.71
N GLY A 243 -11.65 -16.43 6.01
CA GLY A 243 -10.37 -16.97 5.56
C GLY A 243 -9.59 -17.72 6.65
N ARG A 244 -8.30 -17.99 6.38
CA ARG A 244 -7.38 -18.62 7.32
C ARG A 244 -6.10 -17.81 7.50
N VAL A 245 -5.54 -17.81 8.71
CA VAL A 245 -4.29 -17.11 9.04
C VAL A 245 -3.30 -18.03 9.75
N GLY A 246 -2.06 -18.10 9.24
CA GLY A 246 -0.99 -18.89 9.88
C GLY A 246 -0.42 -18.19 11.12
N LEU A 247 -0.21 -18.93 12.21
CA LEU A 247 0.40 -18.40 13.44
C LEU A 247 1.93 -18.53 13.47
N GLY A 248 2.52 -19.30 12.53
CA GLY A 248 3.97 -19.47 12.38
C GLY A 248 4.62 -20.20 13.56
N SER A 249 5.67 -19.60 14.12
CA SER A 249 6.32 -20.01 15.37
C SER A 249 6.57 -18.77 16.22
N GLY A 250 6.14 -18.77 17.47
CA GLY A 250 6.21 -17.62 18.36
C GLY A 250 5.12 -17.66 19.45
N PRO A 251 5.06 -16.65 20.33
CA PRO A 251 4.20 -16.67 21.53
C PRO A 251 2.72 -16.83 21.20
N HIS A 252 2.19 -16.14 20.19
CA HIS A 252 0.78 -16.25 19.80
C HIS A 252 0.35 -17.70 19.50
N ARG A 253 1.24 -18.51 18.91
CA ARG A 253 0.93 -19.92 18.64
C ARG A 253 0.86 -20.74 19.92
N GLN A 254 1.73 -20.47 20.89
CA GLN A 254 1.72 -21.15 22.18
C GLN A 254 0.42 -20.78 22.93
N THR A 255 0.14 -19.49 23.13
CA THR A 255 -1.08 -19.00 23.80
C THR A 255 -2.36 -19.60 23.23
N ILE A 256 -2.47 -19.70 21.90
CA ILE A 256 -3.66 -20.31 21.28
C ILE A 256 -3.67 -21.84 21.44
N THR A 257 -2.51 -22.51 21.39
CA THR A 257 -2.40 -23.97 21.63
C THR A 257 -2.76 -24.33 23.07
N ASP A 258 -2.39 -23.49 24.04
CA ASP A 258 -2.71 -23.70 25.47
C ASP A 258 -4.22 -23.59 25.75
N LEU A 259 -4.94 -22.77 24.97
CA LEU A 259 -6.40 -22.57 25.08
C LEU A 259 -7.23 -23.62 24.33
N VAL A 260 -6.62 -24.44 23.46
CA VAL A 260 -7.35 -25.45 22.65
C VAL A 260 -8.28 -26.37 23.46
N PRO A 261 -7.87 -26.95 24.61
CA PRO A 261 -8.68 -27.97 25.30
C PRO A 261 -10.08 -27.48 25.68
N ASP A 262 -10.21 -26.23 26.11
CA ASP A 262 -11.47 -25.61 26.57
C ASP A 262 -12.35 -25.08 25.41
N LEU A 263 -11.88 -25.23 24.17
CA LEU A 263 -12.47 -24.62 22.98
C LEU A 263 -12.91 -25.63 21.93
N LEU A 264 -12.69 -26.93 22.10
CA LEU A 264 -13.12 -27.94 21.12
C LEU A 264 -14.65 -27.94 20.92
N ALA A 265 -15.10 -28.08 19.68
CA ALA A 265 -16.50 -28.23 19.30
C ALA A 265 -16.72 -29.44 18.38
N ASP A 266 -17.87 -30.12 18.54
CA ASP A 266 -18.23 -31.30 17.73
C ASP A 266 -18.68 -30.94 16.30
N SER A 267 -18.97 -29.66 16.03
CA SER A 267 -19.51 -29.18 14.77
C SER A 267 -18.94 -27.80 14.38
N SER A 268 -18.99 -27.51 13.08
CA SER A 268 -18.58 -26.21 12.53
C SER A 268 -19.45 -25.08 13.06
N PRO A 269 -18.89 -23.98 13.60
CA PRO A 269 -19.63 -22.76 13.92
C PRO A 269 -19.85 -21.86 12.71
N PHE A 270 -19.40 -22.28 11.50
CA PHE A 270 -19.48 -21.47 10.29
C PHE A 270 -20.81 -21.64 9.54
N ALA A 271 -21.35 -20.53 9.07
CA ALA A 271 -22.50 -20.47 8.18
C ALA A 271 -22.10 -20.96 6.77
N GLY A 272 -22.67 -22.10 6.35
CA GLY A 272 -22.36 -22.74 5.07
C GLY A 272 -21.08 -23.57 5.07
N ARG A 273 -20.72 -24.12 3.91
CA ARG A 273 -19.50 -24.93 3.75
C ARG A 273 -18.25 -24.09 3.45
N LEU A 274 -17.13 -24.57 3.95
CA LEU A 274 -15.80 -24.02 3.68
C LEU A 274 -15.26 -24.57 2.35
N PRO A 275 -14.12 -24.05 1.84
CA PRO A 275 -13.39 -24.72 0.77
C PRO A 275 -13.05 -26.16 1.22
N PRO A 276 -13.32 -27.22 0.42
CA PRO A 276 -13.21 -28.60 0.90
C PRO A 276 -11.83 -28.99 1.46
N ALA A 277 -10.74 -28.45 0.89
CA ALA A 277 -9.37 -28.65 1.37
C ALA A 277 -9.01 -27.85 2.65
N VAL A 278 -9.95 -27.06 3.18
CA VAL A 278 -9.87 -26.43 4.51
C VAL A 278 -10.80 -27.15 5.47
N GLU A 279 -12.01 -27.53 5.03
CA GLU A 279 -13.00 -28.27 5.81
C GLU A 279 -12.51 -29.67 6.21
N HIS A 280 -11.78 -30.37 5.32
CA HIS A 280 -11.18 -31.68 5.57
C HIS A 280 -10.10 -31.67 6.69
N ASP A 281 -9.31 -30.59 6.76
CA ASP A 281 -8.19 -30.46 7.70
C ASP A 281 -8.56 -29.65 8.95
N ALA A 282 -9.86 -29.39 9.17
CA ALA A 282 -10.35 -28.53 10.25
C ALA A 282 -10.54 -29.30 11.58
N VAL A 283 -10.17 -28.64 12.68
CA VAL A 283 -10.69 -28.92 14.02
C VAL A 283 -11.54 -27.71 14.42
N TRP A 284 -12.78 -27.95 14.82
CA TRP A 284 -13.75 -26.88 15.11
C TRP A 284 -13.56 -26.30 16.51
N ALA A 285 -13.83 -25.00 16.63
CA ALA A 285 -13.75 -24.28 17.88
C ALA A 285 -15.12 -23.72 18.30
N LEU A 286 -15.38 -23.69 19.60
CA LEU A 286 -16.41 -22.84 20.18
C LEU A 286 -16.08 -21.38 19.82
N PRO A 287 -17.02 -20.59 19.25
CA PRO A 287 -16.76 -19.25 18.72
C PRO A 287 -16.65 -18.20 19.84
N ARG A 288 -15.65 -18.37 20.71
CA ARG A 288 -15.42 -17.59 21.95
C ARG A 288 -14.16 -16.74 21.93
N LEU A 289 -13.17 -17.09 21.11
CA LEU A 289 -11.95 -16.29 20.96
C LEU A 289 -12.15 -15.21 19.90
N VAL A 290 -12.13 -13.95 20.32
CA VAL A 290 -11.95 -12.80 19.42
C VAL A 290 -10.45 -12.51 19.29
N GLY A 291 -10.00 -12.24 18.07
CA GLY A 291 -8.65 -11.80 17.79
C GLY A 291 -8.59 -10.71 16.73
N ARG A 292 -7.45 -10.03 16.66
CA ARG A 292 -7.20 -8.90 15.75
C ARG A 292 -6.36 -9.38 14.59
N VAL A 293 -6.80 -9.11 13.36
CA VAL A 293 -6.07 -9.45 12.13
C VAL A 293 -5.81 -8.20 11.28
N GLU A 294 -4.58 -8.09 10.81
CA GLU A 294 -4.16 -7.14 9.79
C GLU A 294 -4.26 -7.82 8.42
N PHE A 295 -4.76 -7.13 7.40
CA PHE A 295 -4.92 -7.64 6.04
C PHE A 295 -4.81 -6.51 5.02
N ARG A 296 -4.71 -6.85 3.72
CA ARG A 296 -4.52 -5.83 2.67
C ARG A 296 -5.85 -5.34 2.09
N GLU A 297 -6.71 -6.27 1.68
CA GLU A 297 -7.99 -5.99 1.04
C GLU A 297 -8.97 -7.16 1.23
N TRP A 298 -10.25 -6.90 0.97
CA TRP A 298 -11.25 -7.95 0.78
C TRP A 298 -11.16 -8.50 -0.64
N THR A 299 -11.29 -9.81 -0.80
CA THR A 299 -11.53 -10.45 -2.09
C THR A 299 -13.01 -10.36 -2.46
N ALA A 300 -13.33 -10.52 -3.75
CA ALA A 300 -14.72 -10.47 -4.24
C ALA A 300 -15.63 -11.58 -3.65
N ASP A 301 -15.04 -12.66 -3.13
CA ASP A 301 -15.73 -13.73 -2.39
C ASP A 301 -15.71 -13.52 -0.86
N GLY A 302 -15.50 -12.27 -0.39
CA GLY A 302 -15.68 -11.87 1.01
C GLY A 302 -14.60 -12.36 1.97
N ARG A 303 -13.35 -12.56 1.50
CA ARG A 303 -12.24 -13.06 2.33
C ARG A 303 -11.11 -12.07 2.50
N LEU A 304 -10.38 -12.20 3.59
CA LEU A 304 -9.18 -11.41 3.90
C LEU A 304 -8.02 -11.81 2.99
N ARG A 305 -7.49 -10.87 2.20
CA ARG A 305 -6.29 -11.10 1.39
C ARG A 305 -5.01 -10.84 2.19
N LEU A 306 -4.15 -11.86 2.24
CA LEU A 306 -2.88 -11.88 2.99
C LEU A 306 -3.04 -11.45 4.46
N PRO A 307 -3.88 -12.15 5.26
CA PRO A 307 -4.06 -11.83 6.67
C PRO A 307 -2.81 -12.18 7.50
N ALA A 308 -2.58 -11.39 8.54
CA ALA A 308 -1.57 -11.61 9.57
C ALA A 308 -2.22 -11.43 10.95
N TRP A 309 -1.97 -12.39 11.85
CA TRP A 309 -2.50 -12.37 13.21
C TRP A 309 -1.76 -11.33 14.06
N ARG A 310 -2.50 -10.51 14.81
CA ARG A 310 -1.96 -9.47 15.69
C ARG A 310 -2.16 -9.76 17.19
N GLY A 311 -2.96 -10.76 17.54
CA GLY A 311 -3.19 -11.19 18.91
C GLY A 311 -4.66 -11.55 19.17
N LEU A 312 -4.93 -12.05 20.38
CA LEU A 312 -6.29 -12.04 20.93
C LEU A 312 -6.69 -10.60 21.29
N VAL A 313 -7.99 -10.36 21.32
CA VAL A 313 -8.58 -9.12 21.85
C VAL A 313 -9.16 -9.44 23.23
N ALA A 314 -8.97 -8.56 24.21
CA ALA A 314 -9.58 -8.73 25.53
C ALA A 314 -11.11 -8.59 25.43
N PRO A 315 -11.93 -9.30 26.24
CA PRO A 315 -13.39 -9.20 26.18
C PRO A 315 -13.92 -7.76 26.27
N GLU A 316 -13.21 -6.88 26.98
CA GLU A 316 -13.52 -5.47 27.18
C GLU A 316 -13.09 -4.57 26.01
N GLU A 317 -12.26 -5.09 25.10
CA GLU A 317 -11.85 -4.44 23.83
C GLU A 317 -12.66 -4.94 22.61
N VAL A 318 -13.64 -5.83 22.81
CA VAL A 318 -14.49 -6.33 21.71
C VAL A 318 -15.41 -5.19 21.25
N ASP A 319 -15.35 -4.89 19.95
CA ASP A 319 -16.13 -3.84 19.31
C ASP A 319 -17.14 -4.50 18.36
N ASP A 320 -18.38 -4.60 18.81
CA ASP A 320 -19.46 -5.23 18.05
C ASP A 320 -19.80 -4.46 16.74
N GLY A 321 -19.44 -3.17 16.67
CA GLY A 321 -19.56 -2.37 15.44
C GLY A 321 -18.65 -2.84 14.30
N LEU A 322 -17.67 -3.71 14.59
CA LEU A 322 -16.79 -4.32 13.58
C LEU A 322 -17.32 -5.63 13.00
N TRP A 323 -18.49 -6.13 13.46
CA TRP A 323 -19.12 -7.31 12.87
C TRP A 323 -19.91 -7.01 11.60
N ASP A 324 -20.57 -5.86 11.52
CA ASP A 324 -21.35 -5.49 10.34
C ASP A 324 -20.46 -5.14 9.13
N ASP A 325 -20.86 -5.61 7.95
CA ASP A 325 -20.23 -5.26 6.67
C ASP A 325 -20.81 -3.96 6.04
N ALA A 326 -21.77 -3.33 6.72
CA ALA A 326 -22.59 -2.22 6.24
C ALA A 326 -21.82 -0.92 5.89
N GLY A 327 -20.49 -0.89 6.08
CA GLY A 327 -19.61 0.24 5.77
C GLY A 327 -18.41 -0.07 4.89
N THR A 328 -18.36 -1.21 4.19
CA THR A 328 -17.23 -1.50 3.26
C THR A 328 -17.59 -2.35 2.04
N GLN A 329 -18.84 -2.27 1.58
CA GLN A 329 -19.13 -2.52 0.16
C GLN A 329 -18.86 -1.24 -0.63
N ASP A 330 -17.64 -1.11 -1.18
CA ASP A 330 -17.28 -0.09 -2.18
C ASP A 330 -17.94 -0.43 -3.53
N GLY A 331 -19.28 -0.51 -3.54
CA GLY A 331 -20.08 -0.38 -4.75
C GLY A 331 -20.13 1.08 -5.20
N PRO A 332 -20.49 1.38 -6.46
CA PRO A 332 -20.71 2.75 -6.88
C PRO A 332 -21.83 3.36 -6.03
N ALA A 333 -21.58 4.52 -5.43
CA ALA A 333 -22.60 5.24 -4.69
C ALA A 333 -23.77 5.56 -5.62
N GLU A 334 -24.98 5.11 -5.29
CA GLU A 334 -26.16 5.46 -6.08
C GLU A 334 -26.35 6.97 -6.04
N ALA A 335 -26.33 7.60 -7.21
CA ALA A 335 -26.55 9.03 -7.33
C ALA A 335 -27.98 9.34 -6.87
N GLY A 336 -28.10 10.05 -5.75
CA GLY A 336 -29.38 10.40 -5.14
C GLY A 336 -30.28 11.11 -6.15
N GLY A 337 -31.33 10.44 -6.59
CA GLY A 337 -32.25 10.92 -7.62
C GLY A 337 -33.07 12.12 -7.14
N MET A 338 -32.54 13.33 -7.32
CA MET A 338 -33.29 14.55 -7.05
C MET A 338 -34.33 14.76 -8.16
N ALA A 339 -35.55 14.33 -7.88
CA ALA A 339 -36.66 14.37 -8.83
C ALA A 339 -37.21 15.80 -8.99
N GLU A 340 -36.80 16.48 -10.06
CA GLU A 340 -37.45 17.70 -10.53
C GLU A 340 -38.30 17.38 -11.77
N ALA A 341 -39.60 17.70 -11.71
CA ALA A 341 -40.57 17.32 -12.73
C ALA A 341 -40.85 18.48 -13.70
N VAL A 342 -40.65 18.23 -14.99
CA VAL A 342 -41.06 19.13 -16.09
C VAL A 342 -42.09 18.38 -16.96
N PRO A 343 -43.24 18.98 -17.30
CA PRO A 343 -44.39 18.24 -17.84
C PRO A 343 -44.23 17.81 -19.30
N ALA A 344 -44.97 16.75 -19.66
CA ALA A 344 -45.04 16.24 -21.03
C ALA A 344 -45.79 17.19 -21.98
N GLY A 345 -45.36 17.19 -23.25
CA GLY A 345 -46.14 17.68 -24.39
C GLY A 345 -46.65 16.51 -25.23
N ASP A 346 -47.84 16.66 -25.81
CA ASP A 346 -48.58 15.58 -26.49
C ASP A 346 -47.98 15.12 -27.84
N PRO A 347 -48.31 13.89 -28.30
CA PRO A 347 -47.73 13.27 -29.49
C PRO A 347 -48.36 13.74 -30.82
N ALA A 348 -47.60 13.57 -31.91
CA ALA A 348 -48.08 13.76 -33.28
C ALA A 348 -48.47 12.42 -33.94
N GLU A 349 -49.43 12.45 -34.88
CA GLU A 349 -50.16 11.27 -35.35
C GLU A 349 -49.92 10.92 -36.84
N ALA A 350 -49.95 9.61 -37.13
CA ALA A 350 -50.19 8.95 -38.43
C ALA A 350 -49.16 9.07 -39.60
N ALA A 351 -49.15 7.99 -40.40
CA ALA A 351 -48.49 7.85 -41.71
C ALA A 351 -49.55 7.52 -42.79
N PRO A 352 -49.18 7.29 -44.07
CA PRO A 352 -48.97 5.90 -44.50
C PRO A 352 -47.86 5.68 -45.57
N GLY A 353 -47.61 4.40 -45.92
CA GLY A 353 -46.61 3.95 -46.93
C GLY A 353 -47.10 3.96 -48.40
N PRO A 354 -46.65 3.03 -49.28
CA PRO A 354 -46.86 1.58 -49.04
C PRO A 354 -45.86 0.54 -49.65
N THR A 355 -46.05 -0.73 -49.24
CA THR A 355 -45.80 -2.02 -49.95
C THR A 355 -44.38 -2.59 -50.17
N ALA A 356 -44.31 -3.94 -50.05
CA ALA A 356 -43.20 -4.85 -50.40
C ALA A 356 -43.67 -5.86 -51.48
N PRO A 357 -42.89 -6.90 -51.89
CA PRO A 357 -43.06 -8.22 -51.24
C PRO A 357 -41.88 -9.25 -51.31
N GLY A 358 -41.95 -10.29 -50.46
CA GLY A 358 -41.77 -11.70 -50.90
C GLY A 358 -40.38 -12.41 -50.76
N PRO A 359 -40.31 -13.64 -50.20
CA PRO A 359 -39.08 -14.47 -50.11
C PRO A 359 -39.15 -15.83 -50.85
N THR A 360 -37.99 -16.49 -51.07
CA THR A 360 -37.92 -17.90 -51.56
C THR A 360 -36.60 -18.64 -51.20
N ALA A 361 -36.71 -19.98 -51.16
CA ALA A 361 -35.67 -21.04 -51.12
C ALA A 361 -36.24 -22.27 -51.92
N PRO A 362 -35.58 -23.44 -52.15
CA PRO A 362 -34.30 -23.99 -51.64
C PRO A 362 -33.34 -24.55 -52.75
N GLY A 363 -32.36 -25.41 -52.41
CA GLY A 363 -31.38 -26.06 -53.34
C GLY A 363 -31.57 -27.58 -53.55
N PRO A 364 -30.61 -28.32 -54.17
CA PRO A 364 -30.28 -29.69 -53.68
C PRO A 364 -28.85 -30.30 -53.96
N THR A 365 -28.29 -30.99 -52.94
CA THR A 365 -27.65 -32.35 -52.89
C THR A 365 -26.42 -32.88 -53.71
N THR A 366 -25.29 -33.17 -53.00
CA THR A 366 -24.37 -34.39 -53.02
C THR A 366 -23.55 -34.82 -54.27
N PRO A 367 -22.56 -35.77 -54.22
CA PRO A 367 -22.16 -36.76 -53.17
C PRO A 367 -20.66 -36.83 -52.72
N GLY A 368 -20.35 -37.74 -51.76
CA GLY A 368 -19.00 -38.07 -51.21
C GLY A 368 -18.30 -39.27 -51.90
N PRO A 369 -17.41 -40.09 -51.24
CA PRO A 369 -17.46 -40.53 -49.83
C PRO A 369 -16.11 -40.76 -49.02
N THR A 370 -16.24 -40.97 -47.70
CA THR A 370 -15.54 -41.89 -46.73
C THR A 370 -14.00 -42.18 -46.85
N THR A 371 -13.16 -42.22 -45.79
CA THR A 371 -13.14 -43.14 -44.61
C THR A 371 -12.17 -42.65 -43.48
N ALA A 372 -12.17 -43.26 -42.29
CA ALA A 372 -11.36 -42.87 -41.11
C ALA A 372 -10.70 -44.05 -40.33
N GLY A 373 -9.77 -43.71 -39.40
CA GLY A 373 -9.14 -44.60 -38.39
C GLY A 373 -7.61 -44.76 -38.53
N LEU A 374 -6.83 -45.28 -37.57
CA LEU A 374 -6.93 -45.34 -36.09
C LEU A 374 -5.59 -45.91 -35.53
N ALA A 375 -5.20 -45.54 -34.30
CA ALA A 375 -4.25 -46.23 -33.39
C ALA A 375 -2.76 -46.52 -33.78
N SER A 376 -1.85 -45.93 -32.99
CA SER A 376 -0.56 -46.42 -32.42
C SER A 376 0.13 -47.72 -32.87
N VAL A 377 1.48 -47.69 -32.94
CA VAL A 377 2.44 -48.64 -32.26
C VAL A 377 3.92 -48.24 -32.56
N GLY A 378 4.87 -48.60 -31.68
CA GLY A 378 6.35 -48.54 -31.90
C GLY A 378 7.00 -49.92 -31.65
N PRO A 379 8.30 -50.07 -31.34
CA PRO A 379 9.41 -49.11 -31.22
C PRO A 379 10.66 -49.55 -32.05
N ALA A 380 11.85 -48.99 -31.77
CA ALA A 380 13.18 -49.67 -31.68
C ALA A 380 14.37 -48.80 -32.14
N ALA A 381 15.55 -49.05 -31.55
CA ALA A 381 16.88 -48.59 -32.00
C ALA A 381 17.78 -49.84 -32.20
N PRO A 382 18.98 -49.75 -32.82
CA PRO A 382 20.20 -49.37 -32.07
C PRO A 382 21.31 -48.68 -32.93
N GLY A 383 22.50 -48.38 -32.37
CA GLY A 383 23.72 -48.33 -33.21
C GLY A 383 24.94 -47.41 -32.94
N ARG A 384 25.56 -47.45 -31.75
CA ARG A 384 27.04 -47.39 -31.51
C ARG A 384 27.93 -46.20 -32.02
N ALA A 385 28.78 -45.64 -31.13
CA ALA A 385 29.86 -44.69 -31.44
C ALA A 385 31.23 -45.37 -31.75
N PRO A 386 32.33 -44.63 -32.05
CA PRO A 386 33.35 -44.40 -31.00
C PRO A 386 34.33 -43.18 -31.11
N ARG A 387 34.82 -42.68 -29.95
CA ARG A 387 36.12 -41.98 -29.67
C ARG A 387 36.41 -40.61 -30.35
N GLY A 388 37.22 -39.70 -29.78
CA GLY A 388 37.88 -39.66 -28.46
C GLY A 388 38.91 -38.50 -28.30
N ALA A 389 39.42 -38.30 -27.07
CA ALA A 389 40.40 -37.29 -26.59
C ALA A 389 39.90 -35.81 -26.47
N SER A 390 40.11 -34.99 -25.42
CA SER A 390 40.60 -35.08 -24.01
C SER A 390 41.86 -34.25 -23.65
N VAL A 391 41.66 -33.09 -23.00
CA VAL A 391 42.60 -32.34 -22.11
C VAL A 391 41.75 -31.44 -21.19
N ALA A 392 42.06 -31.06 -19.94
CA ALA A 392 42.62 -31.76 -18.78
C ALA A 392 42.42 -30.84 -17.53
N VAL A 393 42.28 -31.39 -16.32
CA VAL A 393 42.26 -30.64 -15.04
C VAL A 393 43.05 -31.46 -14.00
N PRO A 394 43.96 -30.85 -13.21
CA PRO A 394 44.71 -31.56 -12.16
C PRO A 394 43.92 -31.66 -10.84
N ASP A 395 44.23 -32.69 -10.05
CA ASP A 395 43.53 -33.09 -8.82
C ASP A 395 44.40 -32.85 -7.55
N THR A 396 43.79 -33.13 -6.40
CA THR A 396 44.23 -33.02 -5.01
C THR A 396 45.35 -33.98 -4.60
N THR A 397 45.91 -33.78 -3.40
CA THR A 397 46.68 -34.79 -2.65
C THR A 397 46.63 -34.49 -1.14
N ARG A 398 46.74 -35.52 -0.29
CA ARG A 398 46.70 -35.46 1.19
C ARG A 398 47.39 -36.70 1.80
N ALA A 399 47.75 -36.61 3.09
CA ALA A 399 48.20 -37.69 4.01
C ALA A 399 49.72 -38.01 3.96
N ASP A 400 50.40 -38.41 5.05
CA ASP A 400 49.96 -38.53 6.47
C ASP A 400 51.11 -38.56 7.51
N SER A 401 50.77 -38.32 8.80
CA SER A 401 51.50 -38.73 10.04
C SER A 401 52.93 -38.16 10.31
N ALA A 402 53.54 -38.17 11.53
CA ALA A 402 53.21 -38.76 12.84
C ALA A 402 53.88 -38.00 14.04
N ALA A 403 53.74 -38.54 15.27
CA ALA A 403 54.31 -38.12 16.59
C ALA A 403 53.70 -36.87 17.29
N VAL A 404 53.30 -36.77 18.57
CA VAL A 404 53.07 -37.62 19.79
C VAL A 404 53.83 -37.15 21.04
N ASP A 405 53.11 -36.50 21.97
CA ASP A 405 53.08 -36.65 23.46
C ASP A 405 52.08 -35.61 24.00
N SER A 406 51.10 -35.87 24.91
CA SER A 406 51.13 -36.33 26.31
C SER A 406 51.73 -35.28 27.28
N ALA A 407 51.17 -34.94 28.46
CA ALA A 407 49.91 -35.28 29.15
C ALA A 407 49.41 -34.00 29.92
N ALA A 408 48.48 -33.94 30.89
CA ALA A 408 47.72 -34.91 31.70
C ALA A 408 46.33 -34.33 32.14
N VAL A 409 45.96 -34.40 33.43
CA VAL A 409 44.69 -33.95 34.07
C VAL A 409 44.99 -33.44 35.48
N ASP A 410 44.20 -32.52 36.05
CA ASP A 410 43.72 -32.66 37.44
C ASP A 410 42.46 -31.80 37.75
N SER A 411 41.90 -31.92 38.97
CA SER A 411 40.65 -31.31 39.45
C SER A 411 40.78 -30.73 40.88
N ALA A 412 39.67 -30.22 41.43
CA ALA A 412 39.50 -29.75 42.82
C ALA A 412 40.25 -28.44 43.21
N ALA A 413 39.89 -27.71 44.27
CA ALA A 413 38.57 -27.49 44.90
C ALA A 413 38.59 -26.22 45.79
N VAL A 414 37.39 -25.71 46.09
CA VAL A 414 36.93 -25.03 47.33
C VAL A 414 37.99 -24.55 48.35
N ASP A 415 37.95 -23.26 48.70
CA ASP A 415 37.73 -22.87 50.11
C ASP A 415 36.97 -21.53 50.25
N SER A 416 36.50 -21.24 51.47
CA SER A 416 35.50 -20.22 51.81
C SER A 416 35.99 -19.18 52.82
N ALA A 417 35.36 -18.01 52.85
CA ALA A 417 35.43 -17.10 54.00
C ALA A 417 34.12 -16.29 54.13
N VAL A 418 33.43 -16.45 55.28
CA VAL A 418 32.23 -15.68 55.64
C VAL A 418 32.32 -15.25 57.11
N ALA A 419 32.20 -13.94 57.35
CA ALA A 419 31.79 -13.29 58.59
C ALA A 419 31.39 -11.85 58.17
N ASP A 420 30.16 -11.35 58.25
CA ASP A 420 29.08 -11.45 59.26
C ASP A 420 29.42 -10.81 60.61
N ARG A 421 28.75 -9.66 60.90
CA ARG A 421 28.06 -9.32 62.17
C ARG A 421 27.51 -7.88 62.17
N THR A 422 26.18 -7.75 62.10
CA THR A 422 25.36 -6.69 62.74
C THR A 422 24.95 -7.16 64.16
N PRO A 423 24.06 -6.51 64.97
CA PRO A 423 23.18 -5.34 64.79
C PRO A 423 23.61 -4.17 65.75
N ALA A 424 22.81 -3.22 66.28
CA ALA A 424 21.36 -3.00 66.34
C ALA A 424 20.97 -1.52 66.66
N ASP A 425 19.67 -1.22 66.55
CA ASP A 425 18.80 -0.40 67.43
C ASP A 425 19.19 1.02 67.95
N SER A 426 18.25 1.97 68.16
CA SER A 426 16.82 2.08 67.77
C SER A 426 16.23 3.49 68.09
N ALA A 427 15.13 3.87 67.40
CA ALA A 427 14.12 4.91 67.76
C ALA A 427 14.60 6.39 67.94
N ALA A 428 13.78 7.47 67.92
CA ALA A 428 12.31 7.65 67.88
C ALA A 428 11.86 9.03 67.31
N SER A 429 10.55 9.16 67.02
CA SER A 429 9.67 10.37 67.04
C SER A 429 9.96 11.65 66.21
N ASP A 430 8.99 11.97 65.33
CA ASP A 430 8.22 13.23 65.20
C ASP A 430 8.89 14.63 65.20
N ARG A 431 8.57 15.45 64.17
CA ARG A 431 7.41 16.39 64.23
C ARG A 431 7.12 17.18 62.94
N ASP A 432 5.81 17.29 62.67
CA ASP A 432 5.03 18.41 62.10
C ASP A 432 5.42 19.14 60.79
N SER A 433 4.40 19.73 60.17
CA SER A 433 4.46 20.44 58.91
C SER A 433 3.75 21.80 58.94
N THR A 434 4.42 22.83 58.45
CA THR A 434 3.84 24.13 58.03
C THR A 434 4.62 24.61 56.78
N GLY A 435 4.04 25.29 55.80
CA GLY A 435 2.64 25.70 55.62
C GLY A 435 2.54 27.18 55.27
N LEU A 436 2.49 27.53 53.97
CA LEU A 436 2.20 28.89 53.51
C LEU A 436 1.73 28.91 52.04
N ALA A 437 0.80 29.81 51.74
CA ALA A 437 0.17 30.01 50.42
C ALA A 437 -0.46 31.41 50.34
N VAL A 438 -0.96 31.83 49.15
CA VAL A 438 -1.76 33.07 48.91
C VAL A 438 -0.89 34.36 49.05
N SER A 439 -1.07 35.49 48.35
CA SER A 439 -2.00 36.03 47.34
C SER A 439 -1.18 36.79 46.26
N GLY A 440 -1.66 37.65 45.33
CA GLY A 440 -2.98 38.24 45.02
C GLY A 440 -2.81 39.50 44.12
N PRO A 441 -3.87 40.06 43.50
CA PRO A 441 -3.74 40.99 42.36
C PRO A 441 -4.31 42.42 42.58
N ALA A 442 -4.01 43.36 41.66
CA ALA A 442 -4.92 44.46 41.24
C ALA A 442 -4.38 45.25 40.00
N ALA A 443 -5.28 45.94 39.29
CA ALA A 443 -5.00 47.01 38.31
C ALA A 443 -5.46 48.38 38.87
N PRO A 444 -5.27 49.52 38.17
CA PRO A 444 -6.42 50.10 37.42
C PRO A 444 -6.04 50.86 36.11
N VAL A 445 -6.96 51.69 35.61
CA VAL A 445 -7.03 52.29 34.25
C VAL A 445 -7.08 53.82 34.28
N THR A 446 -6.50 54.53 33.30
CA THR A 446 -6.98 55.85 32.79
C THR A 446 -6.36 56.23 31.43
N SER A 447 -7.10 57.02 30.63
CA SER A 447 -6.63 57.84 29.48
C SER A 447 -7.18 59.28 29.68
N PRO A 448 -6.77 60.32 28.90
CA PRO A 448 -7.46 60.62 27.62
C PRO A 448 -6.64 61.41 26.54
N ALA A 449 -7.25 61.56 25.33
CA ALA A 449 -7.24 62.70 24.38
C ALA A 449 -5.90 63.37 23.91
N THR A 450 -5.71 63.85 22.67
CA THR A 450 -6.38 63.79 21.32
C THR A 450 -5.24 63.98 20.26
N ASP A 451 -5.30 64.44 18.99
CA ASP A 451 -6.22 65.08 18.01
C ASP A 451 -5.81 64.55 16.59
N ASP A 452 -6.68 64.30 15.60
CA ASP A 452 -7.38 65.19 14.63
C ASP A 452 -6.43 65.89 13.61
N VAL A 453 -6.61 65.91 12.28
CA VAL A 453 -7.68 65.60 11.27
C VAL A 453 -6.99 64.79 10.11
N ASP A 454 -7.55 63.96 9.20
CA ASP A 454 -8.82 63.84 8.43
C ASP A 454 -9.22 62.33 8.27
N THR A 455 -10.39 61.80 7.83
CA THR A 455 -11.48 62.11 6.84
C THR A 455 -11.25 61.52 5.40
N PRO A 456 -12.08 61.70 4.33
CA PRO A 456 -12.95 60.59 3.84
C PRO A 456 -12.67 60.12 2.37
N PRO A 457 -13.42 59.13 1.77
CA PRO A 457 -14.70 58.53 2.22
C PRO A 457 -14.86 56.98 2.16
N VAL A 458 -16.05 56.60 2.64
CA VAL A 458 -16.68 55.28 2.90
C VAL A 458 -17.60 54.93 1.68
N PRO A 459 -17.87 53.65 1.27
CA PRO A 459 -18.75 52.77 2.06
C PRO A 459 -18.59 51.22 2.05
N ASP A 460 -19.06 50.66 3.16
CA ASP A 460 -19.85 49.43 3.35
C ASP A 460 -19.35 48.08 2.80
N GLY A 461 -18.52 47.41 3.60
CA GLY A 461 -18.40 45.94 3.58
C GLY A 461 -19.42 45.27 4.50
N ARG A 462 -20.39 44.53 3.94
CA ARG A 462 -21.25 43.63 4.72
C ARG A 462 -20.52 42.33 5.04
N SER A 463 -20.56 41.91 6.30
CA SER A 463 -20.04 40.62 6.75
C SER A 463 -21.04 39.49 6.49
N HIS A 464 -20.55 38.37 5.96
CA HIS A 464 -21.17 37.06 6.08
C HIS A 464 -20.09 36.04 6.45
N ALA A 465 -20.36 35.21 7.46
CA ALA A 465 -19.52 34.05 7.74
C ALA A 465 -19.77 32.98 6.65
N ALA A 466 -18.71 32.34 6.19
CA ALA A 466 -18.77 31.23 5.25
C ALA A 466 -18.09 30.01 5.86
N GLU A 467 -18.89 28.96 6.05
CA GLU A 467 -18.49 27.67 6.60
C GLU A 467 -17.72 26.88 5.51
N GLN A 468 -16.48 26.46 5.80
CA GLN A 468 -15.62 25.86 4.78
C GLN A 468 -15.87 24.36 4.63
N ALA A 469 -16.65 23.98 3.62
CA ALA A 469 -16.66 22.62 3.11
C ALA A 469 -15.30 22.25 2.45
N PRO A 470 -14.87 20.99 2.51
CA PRO A 470 -13.66 20.53 1.82
C PRO A 470 -13.85 20.55 0.30
N PRO A 471 -12.78 20.78 -0.50
CA PRO A 471 -12.90 20.92 -1.94
C PRO A 471 -13.24 19.59 -2.63
N SER A 472 -14.36 19.59 -3.37
CA SER A 472 -14.62 18.65 -4.46
C SER A 472 -13.65 18.91 -5.61
N TRP A 473 -13.07 17.86 -6.17
CA TRP A 473 -12.28 17.94 -7.41
C TRP A 473 -13.19 17.76 -8.63
N PRO A 474 -12.90 18.41 -9.76
CA PRO A 474 -13.55 18.15 -11.05
C PRO A 474 -13.05 16.84 -11.69
#